data_AF-A0A919RIP5-F1
#
_entry.id   AF-A0A919RIP5-F1
#
_cell.length_a   1.000
_cell.length_b   1.000
_cell.length_c   1.000
_cell.angle_alpha   90.00
_cell.angle_beta   90.00
_cell.angle_gamma   90.00
#
_symmetry.space_group_name_H-M   'P 1'
#
loop_
_entity.id
_entity.type
_entity.pdbx_description
1 polymer ?
#
loop_
_entity_poly.entity_id
_entity_poly.type
_entity_poly.pdbx_seq_one_letter_code
_entity_poly.pdbx_strand_id
1 'polypeptide(L)'
;MRRLFALACALVFGTTLLIATPAAATATSTAAAAPVKLTLRFGKCQSTCTVKVTVRNRSRYNIDWVGGKCTLRVNGKIVGTGRIYIGPIKRGYSRTSNCYVISSKLVRAWQKYRNGEANFNRYITASAKYHYRYYR
;
A
#
# COMPACT_ATOMS: atom_id res chain seq x y z
N MET A 1 -37.14 -58.58 -35.00
CA MET A 1 -35.80 -59.16 -34.77
C MET A 1 -34.88 -58.07 -34.24
N ARG A 2 -34.10 -58.36 -33.19
CA ARG A 2 -32.87 -57.66 -32.72
C ARG A 2 -32.96 -56.15 -32.47
N ARG A 3 -33.07 -55.69 -31.22
CA ARG A 3 -32.06 -55.60 -30.13
C ARG A 3 -31.44 -54.19 -30.04
N LEU A 4 -31.65 -53.60 -28.87
CA LEU A 4 -30.70 -52.81 -28.06
C LEU A 4 -30.23 -51.46 -28.61
N PHE A 5 -30.73 -50.38 -28.02
CA PHE A 5 -29.89 -49.29 -27.55
C PHE A 5 -30.45 -48.77 -26.22
N ALA A 6 -29.90 -49.31 -25.12
CA ALA A 6 -29.99 -48.70 -23.81
C ALA A 6 -28.79 -47.77 -23.66
N LEU A 7 -29.05 -46.47 -23.49
CA LEU A 7 -28.07 -45.56 -22.92
C LEU A 7 -28.84 -44.54 -22.08
N ALA A 8 -29.10 -44.94 -20.83
CA ALA A 8 -29.64 -44.07 -19.81
C ALA A 8 -28.58 -43.03 -19.43
N CYS A 9 -28.80 -41.79 -19.85
CA CYS A 9 -28.03 -40.64 -19.39
C CYS A 9 -28.54 -40.26 -17.99
N ALA A 10 -27.88 -40.74 -16.95
CA ALA A 10 -28.20 -40.37 -15.58
C ALA A 10 -27.54 -39.02 -15.24
N LEU A 11 -28.39 -38.04 -14.94
CA LEU A 11 -28.05 -36.76 -14.33
C LEU A 11 -27.44 -36.98 -12.94
N VAL A 12 -26.26 -36.41 -12.69
CA VAL A 12 -25.81 -36.06 -11.34
C VAL A 12 -25.40 -34.59 -11.35
N PHE A 13 -26.24 -33.77 -10.73
CA PHE A 13 -25.91 -32.41 -10.36
C PHE A 13 -24.89 -32.44 -9.22
N GLY A 14 -23.66 -32.01 -9.51
CA GLY A 14 -22.59 -31.84 -8.54
C GLY A 14 -21.90 -30.50 -8.76
N THR A 15 -22.63 -29.40 -8.60
CA THR A 15 -22.07 -28.04 -8.60
C THR A 15 -21.37 -27.77 -7.28
N THR A 16 -20.18 -28.34 -7.07
CA THR A 16 -19.22 -27.81 -6.11
C THR A 16 -18.68 -26.50 -6.65
N LEU A 17 -19.33 -25.39 -6.27
CA LEU A 17 -18.77 -24.06 -6.37
C LEU A 17 -17.54 -23.99 -5.45
N LEU A 18 -16.37 -24.30 -6.00
CA LEU A 18 -15.09 -23.89 -5.44
C LEU A 18 -15.09 -22.36 -5.46
N ILE A 19 -15.41 -21.77 -4.31
CA ILE A 19 -15.22 -20.35 -4.05
C ILE A 19 -13.70 -20.15 -3.96
N ALA A 20 -13.04 -20.01 -5.10
CA ALA A 20 -11.66 -19.58 -5.17
C ALA A 20 -11.62 -18.14 -4.64
N THR A 21 -11.24 -17.99 -3.38
CA THR A 21 -10.80 -16.72 -2.80
C THR A 21 -9.78 -16.09 -3.76
N PRO A 22 -9.95 -14.83 -4.19
CA PRO A 22 -8.89 -14.15 -4.90
C PRO A 22 -7.74 -13.96 -3.92
N ALA A 23 -6.74 -14.83 -4.01
CA ALA A 23 -5.43 -14.58 -3.43
C ALA A 23 -4.95 -13.26 -4.02
N ALA A 24 -4.93 -12.21 -3.20
CA ALA A 24 -4.40 -10.92 -3.59
C ALA A 24 -2.94 -11.15 -4.02
N ALA A 25 -2.73 -11.15 -5.33
CA ALA A 25 -1.42 -11.24 -5.93
C ALA A 25 -0.59 -10.07 -5.41
N THR A 26 0.27 -10.37 -4.44
CA THR A 26 1.24 -9.42 -3.93
C THR A 26 2.31 -9.35 -5.00
N ALA A 27 2.12 -8.48 -5.99
CA ALA A 27 3.08 -8.23 -7.05
C ALA A 27 4.40 -7.78 -6.39
N THR A 28 5.29 -8.75 -6.20
CA THR A 28 6.63 -8.51 -5.68
C THR A 28 7.46 -8.16 -6.90
N SER A 29 7.42 -6.90 -7.32
CA SER A 29 8.37 -6.37 -8.28
C SER A 29 9.75 -6.44 -7.64
N THR A 30 10.59 -7.36 -8.12
CA THR A 30 12.03 -7.42 -7.82
C THR A 30 12.72 -6.24 -8.48
N ALA A 31 12.41 -5.03 -8.02
CA ALA A 31 13.12 -3.83 -8.38
C ALA A 31 14.54 -3.93 -7.84
N ALA A 32 15.54 -3.63 -8.68
CA ALA A 32 16.91 -3.39 -8.26
C ALA A 32 16.88 -2.62 -6.93
N ALA A 33 17.51 -3.18 -5.89
CA ALA A 33 17.29 -2.76 -4.52
C ALA A 33 17.48 -1.24 -4.41
N ALA A 34 16.36 -0.52 -4.24
CA ALA A 34 16.41 0.92 -4.10
C ALA A 34 17.41 1.24 -2.99
N PRO A 35 18.34 2.19 -3.21
CA PRO A 35 19.41 2.46 -2.26
C PRO A 35 18.89 3.01 -0.93
N VAL A 36 17.60 3.31 -0.89
CA VAL A 36 16.85 3.69 0.29
C VAL A 36 15.72 2.67 0.49
N LYS A 37 15.68 2.05 1.67
CA LYS A 37 14.53 1.23 2.09
C LYS A 37 13.52 2.11 2.81
N LEU A 38 12.29 2.13 2.30
CA LEU A 38 11.14 2.78 2.92
C LEU A 38 10.34 1.77 3.74
N THR A 39 9.88 2.19 4.91
CA THR A 39 8.97 1.43 5.76
C THR A 39 7.89 2.37 6.24
N LEU A 40 6.64 2.03 5.95
CA LEU A 40 5.48 2.87 6.25
C LEU A 40 4.68 2.22 7.37
N ARG A 41 4.36 3.01 8.39
CA ARG A 41 3.47 2.59 9.48
C ARG A 41 2.41 3.64 9.69
N PHE A 42 1.17 3.20 9.73
CA PHE A 42 0.08 4.09 10.06
C PHE A 42 0.11 4.47 11.54
N GLY A 43 -0.07 5.76 11.82
CA GLY A 43 -0.49 6.26 13.13
C GLY A 43 -2.00 6.49 13.17
N LYS A 44 -2.40 7.52 13.92
CA LYS A 44 -3.79 7.99 13.99
C LYS A 44 -4.26 8.42 12.60
N CYS A 45 -5.43 7.94 12.19
CA CYS A 45 -5.99 8.21 10.87
C CYS A 45 -7.49 8.37 10.97
N GLN A 46 -7.90 9.63 11.13
CA GLN A 46 -9.30 10.06 11.28
C GLN A 46 -9.54 11.22 10.29
N SER A 47 -9.86 12.42 10.79
CA SER A 47 -9.88 13.68 10.01
C SER A 47 -8.50 14.08 9.50
N THR A 48 -7.45 13.70 10.21
CA THR A 48 -6.04 13.78 9.79
C THR A 48 -5.42 12.41 9.88
N CYS A 49 -4.62 12.04 8.89
CA CYS A 49 -3.86 10.80 8.90
C CYS A 49 -2.37 11.06 9.05
N THR A 50 -1.81 10.53 10.11
CA THR A 50 -0.37 10.53 10.36
C THR A 50 0.21 9.20 9.91
N VAL A 51 1.25 9.25 9.07
CA VAL A 51 2.00 8.08 8.65
C VAL A 51 3.43 8.25 9.09
N LYS A 52 3.93 7.32 9.90
CA LYS A 52 5.35 7.22 10.22
C LYS A 52 6.07 6.60 9.03
N VAL A 53 7.01 7.34 8.48
CA VAL A 53 7.84 6.92 7.36
C VAL A 53 9.26 6.76 7.86
N THR A 54 9.73 5.52 7.92
CA THR A 54 11.11 5.19 8.24
C THR A 54 11.88 4.97 6.96
N VAL A 55 13.00 5.66 6.84
CA VAL A 55 13.87 5.67 5.67
C VAL A 55 15.22 5.18 6.12
N ARG A 56 15.66 4.04 5.58
CA ARG A 56 16.98 3.48 5.84
C ARG A 56 17.88 3.66 4.64
N ASN A 57 19.02 4.31 4.84
CA ASN A 57 20.06 4.42 3.84
C ASN A 57 20.80 3.07 3.73
N ARG A 58 20.63 2.38 2.59
CA ARG A 58 21.34 1.15 2.23
C ARG A 58 22.47 1.41 1.24
N SER A 59 22.65 2.65 0.81
CA SER A 59 23.78 3.06 -0.03
C SER A 59 25.09 3.00 0.74
N ARG A 60 26.21 3.01 -0.01
CA ARG A 60 27.56 3.16 0.55
C ARG A 60 27.91 4.63 0.89
N TYR A 61 27.05 5.58 0.52
CA TYR A 61 27.28 7.01 0.69
C TYR A 61 26.32 7.66 1.68
N ASN A 62 26.70 8.81 2.21
CA ASN A 62 25.79 9.65 2.99
C ASN A 62 24.78 10.32 2.07
N ILE A 63 23.54 10.38 2.52
CA ILE A 63 22.48 11.11 1.84
C ILE A 63 22.35 12.46 2.54
N ASP A 64 22.48 13.55 1.80
CA ASP A 64 22.38 14.91 2.35
C ASP A 64 20.92 15.32 2.55
N TRP A 65 20.05 14.81 1.70
CA TRP A 65 18.65 15.15 1.75
C TRP A 65 17.78 13.99 1.30
N VAL A 66 16.77 13.69 2.10
CA VAL A 66 15.63 12.86 1.69
C VAL A 66 14.33 13.62 1.95
N GLY A 67 13.52 13.71 0.90
CA GLY A 67 12.14 14.18 0.97
C GLY A 67 11.24 13.32 0.11
N GLY A 68 9.94 13.56 0.16
CA GLY A 68 9.02 12.75 -0.62
C GLY A 68 7.57 13.17 -0.50
N LYS A 69 6.73 12.29 -1.03
CA LYS A 69 5.28 12.43 -1.01
C LYS A 69 4.65 11.12 -0.53
N CYS A 70 3.61 11.23 0.29
CA CYS A 70 2.73 10.12 0.61
C CYS A 70 1.36 10.36 -0.03
N THR A 71 0.75 9.30 -0.52
CA THR A 71 -0.58 9.30 -1.11
C THR A 71 -1.43 8.31 -0.33
N LEU A 72 -2.48 8.82 0.31
CA LEU A 72 -3.44 8.03 1.06
C LEU A 72 -4.63 7.69 0.18
N ARG A 73 -4.99 6.40 0.21
CA ARG A 73 -6.20 5.87 -0.38
C ARG A 73 -7.11 5.30 0.71
N VAL A 74 -8.40 5.55 0.60
CA VAL A 74 -9.43 4.91 1.43
C VAL A 74 -10.44 4.27 0.48
N ASN A 75 -10.71 2.98 0.66
CA ASN A 75 -11.59 2.18 -0.21
C ASN A 75 -11.20 2.31 -1.70
N GLY A 76 -9.90 2.22 -2.00
CA GLY A 76 -9.35 2.35 -3.35
C GLY A 76 -9.26 3.79 -3.91
N LYS A 77 -9.90 4.79 -3.28
CA LYS A 77 -9.93 6.17 -3.77
C LYS A 77 -8.86 7.03 -3.10
N ILE A 78 -8.15 7.85 -3.88
CA ILE A 78 -7.19 8.81 -3.34
C ILE A 78 -7.94 9.87 -2.54
N VAL A 79 -7.73 9.86 -1.22
CA VAL A 79 -8.34 10.84 -0.32
C VAL A 79 -7.42 12.01 -0.06
N GLY A 80 -6.10 11.86 -0.11
CA GLY A 80 -5.20 12.97 0.11
C GLY A 80 -3.74 12.64 -0.13
N THR A 81 -2.92 13.68 -0.12
CA THR A 81 -1.47 13.54 -0.24
C THR A 81 -0.76 14.42 0.77
N GLY A 82 0.31 13.91 1.36
CA GLY A 82 1.18 14.63 2.28
C GLY A 82 2.58 14.77 1.70
N ARG A 83 3.31 15.79 2.14
CA ARG A 83 4.75 15.90 1.90
C ARG A 83 5.50 15.41 3.13
N ILE A 84 6.70 14.90 2.91
CA ILE A 84 7.57 14.38 3.95
C ILE A 84 8.95 14.97 3.74
N TYR A 85 9.53 15.42 4.84
CA TYR A 85 10.92 15.81 4.93
C TYR A 85 11.59 14.99 6.03
N ILE A 86 12.69 14.31 5.71
CA ILE A 86 13.43 13.48 6.67
C ILE A 86 14.78 14.13 7.02
N GLY A 87 15.39 14.81 6.04
CA GLY A 87 16.71 15.40 6.16
C GLY A 87 17.83 14.41 5.82
N PRO A 88 19.09 14.73 6.21
CA PRO A 88 20.24 13.89 5.91
C PRO A 88 20.21 12.55 6.65
N ILE A 89 20.75 11.51 6.01
CA ILE A 89 20.85 10.16 6.56
C ILE A 89 22.25 9.60 6.29
N LYS A 90 22.99 9.34 7.36
CA LYS A 90 24.31 8.69 7.31
C LYS A 90 24.20 7.27 6.72
N ARG A 91 25.28 6.78 6.12
CA ARG A 91 25.40 5.41 5.60
C ARG A 91 24.97 4.36 6.65
N GLY A 92 24.03 3.49 6.29
CA GLY A 92 23.56 2.40 7.16
C GLY A 92 22.57 2.82 8.26
N TYR A 93 22.35 4.12 8.45
CA TYR A 93 21.41 4.64 9.44
C TYR A 93 19.99 4.73 8.88
N SER A 94 19.03 4.80 9.79
CA SER A 94 17.63 5.10 9.47
C SER A 94 17.18 6.36 10.18
N ARG A 95 16.32 7.13 9.51
CA ARG A 95 15.55 8.19 10.13
C ARG A 95 14.07 7.96 9.94
N THR A 96 13.29 8.39 10.92
CA THR A 96 11.83 8.35 10.87
C THR A 96 11.31 9.78 10.84
N SER A 97 10.36 10.03 9.95
CA SER A 97 9.62 11.28 9.89
C SER A 97 8.13 11.01 9.78
N ASN A 98 7.32 12.01 10.13
CA ASN A 98 5.88 11.92 10.00
C ASN A 98 5.42 12.58 8.70
N CYS A 99 4.54 11.88 8.00
CA CYS A 99 3.84 12.38 6.85
C CYS A 99 2.39 12.63 7.25
N TYR A 100 1.99 13.89 7.25
CA TYR A 100 0.63 14.29 7.57
C TYR A 100 -0.18 14.40 6.28
N VAL A 101 -1.26 13.64 6.20
CA VAL A 101 -2.22 13.72 5.12
C VAL A 101 -3.49 14.35 5.67
N ILE A 102 -3.76 15.57 5.22
CA ILE A 102 -4.92 16.37 5.59
C ILE A 102 -5.68 16.71 4.32
N SER A 103 -6.96 16.39 4.26
CA SER A 103 -7.82 16.76 3.14
C SER A 103 -9.29 16.71 3.52
N SER A 104 -10.10 17.50 2.82
CA SER A 104 -11.57 17.46 2.96
C SER A 104 -12.16 16.10 2.57
N LYS A 105 -11.58 15.41 1.58
CA LYS A 105 -12.00 14.07 1.16
C LYS A 105 -11.76 13.02 2.26
N LEU A 106 -10.66 13.14 3.01
CA LEU A 106 -10.37 12.26 4.15
C LEU A 106 -11.40 12.48 5.26
N VAL A 107 -11.72 13.74 5.58
CA VAL A 107 -12.75 14.07 6.58
C VAL A 107 -14.11 13.47 6.20
N ARG A 108 -14.52 13.62 4.93
CA ARG A 108 -15.77 13.03 4.43
C ARG A 108 -15.76 11.50 4.50
N ALA A 109 -14.65 10.86 4.12
CA ALA A 109 -14.52 9.41 4.21
C ALA A 109 -14.60 8.91 5.67
N TRP A 110 -13.99 9.64 6.59
CA TRP A 110 -14.06 9.32 8.03
C TRP A 110 -15.48 9.49 8.58
N GLN A 111 -16.20 10.53 8.17
CA GLN A 111 -17.60 10.73 8.57
C GLN A 111 -18.50 9.60 8.08
N LYS A 112 -18.37 9.19 6.81
CA LYS A 112 -19.14 8.05 6.27
C LYS A 112 -18.88 6.76 7.04
N TYR A 113 -17.64 6.50 7.41
CA TYR A 113 -17.30 5.36 8.27
C TYR A 113 -17.93 5.45 9.65
N ARG A 114 -17.84 6.62 10.29
CA ARG A 114 -18.43 6.85 11.61
C ARG A 114 -19.96 6.71 11.60
N ASN A 115 -20.60 7.06 10.49
CA ASN A 115 -22.04 6.93 10.30
C ASN A 115 -22.48 5.51 9.89
N GLY A 116 -21.54 4.57 9.70
CA GLY A 116 -21.84 3.20 9.26
C GLY A 116 -22.16 3.06 7.76
N GLU A 117 -21.96 4.11 6.96
CA GLU A 117 -22.29 4.12 5.52
C GLU A 117 -21.21 3.46 4.65
N ALA A 118 -19.98 3.34 5.14
CA ALA A 118 -18.86 2.78 4.39
C ALA A 118 -17.76 2.21 5.30
N ASN A 119 -17.01 1.23 4.80
CA ASN A 119 -15.79 0.76 5.47
C ASN A 119 -14.68 1.83 5.42
N PHE A 120 -13.65 1.69 6.26
CA PHE A 120 -12.48 2.59 6.27
C PHE A 120 -11.19 1.83 5.94
N ASN A 121 -11.16 1.18 4.77
CA ASN A 121 -10.01 0.40 4.33
C ASN A 121 -8.93 1.34 3.78
N ARG A 122 -7.93 1.59 4.61
CA ARG A 122 -6.85 2.55 4.33
C ARG A 122 -5.62 1.89 3.72
N TYR A 123 -5.09 2.51 2.68
CA TYR A 123 -3.87 2.11 2.00
C TYR A 123 -2.97 3.33 1.80
N ILE A 124 -1.68 3.18 2.08
CA ILE A 124 -0.70 4.26 1.91
C ILE A 124 0.36 3.84 0.92
N THR A 125 0.67 4.74 0.01
CA THR A 125 1.83 4.63 -0.87
C THR A 125 2.72 5.83 -0.61
N ALA A 126 4.03 5.63 -0.50
CA ALA A 126 4.98 6.73 -0.38
C ALA A 126 6.08 6.60 -1.44
N SER A 127 6.52 7.74 -1.93
CA SER A 127 7.65 7.85 -2.85
C SER A 127 8.66 8.81 -2.23
N ALA A 128 9.91 8.37 -2.11
CA ALA A 128 11.00 9.20 -1.63
C ALA A 128 11.93 9.59 -2.78
N LYS A 129 12.41 10.83 -2.74
CA LYS A 129 13.48 11.38 -3.57
C LYS A 129 14.66 11.67 -2.66
N TYR A 130 15.88 11.42 -3.13
CA TYR A 130 17.10 11.60 -2.35
C TYR A 130 18.23 12.20 -3.20
N HIS A 131 19.11 12.96 -2.55
CA HIS A 131 20.32 13.51 -3.14
C HIS A 131 21.54 13.09 -2.32
N TYR A 132 22.58 12.59 -2.99
CA TYR A 132 23.84 12.17 -2.36
C TYR A 132 24.81 13.32 -2.26
N ARG A 133 25.64 13.29 -1.21
CA ARG A 133 26.92 13.98 -1.23
C ARG A 133 27.91 13.13 -1.97
N TYR A 134 28.28 13.54 -3.17
CA TYR A 134 29.50 13.02 -3.80
C TYR A 134 30.67 13.82 -3.23
N TYR A 135 31.49 13.17 -2.41
CA TYR A 135 32.83 13.67 -2.13
C TYR A 135 33.68 13.30 -3.34
N ARG A 136 34.14 14.31 -4.07
CA ARG A 136 35.13 14.15 -5.12
C ARG A 136 36.51 14.11 -4.49
#